data_AF-A0A1H5KE63-F1
#
_entry.id   AF-A0A1H5KE63-F1
#
_cell.length_a   1.000
_cell.length_b   1.000
_cell.length_c   1.000
_cell.angle_alpha   90.00
_cell.angle_beta   90.00
_cell.angle_gamma   90.00
#
_symmetry.space_group_name_H-M   'P 1'
#
loop_
_entity.id
_entity.type
_entity.pdbx_description
1 polymer ?
#
loop_
_entity_poly.entity_id
_entity_poly.type
_entity_poly.pdbx_seq_one_letter_code
_entity_poly.pdbx_strand_id
1 'polypeptide(L)'
;MVMFLFLVVALAVVVAAVTLSVVSGGESGPLPEVAPERIEDPLPPDRPVNRADVESIRFPLVPRGYRMADVDDALNRLGAELAERDARIADLESALAGAQAGPRGPHTSHGPHTSHGPHTSLDKPEPEDRP
;
A
#
# COMPACT_ATOMS: atom_id res chain seq x y z
N MET A 1 44.91 15.60 -52.23
CA MET A 1 44.80 14.40 -51.38
C MET A 1 44.89 14.73 -49.89
N VAL A 2 45.94 15.42 -49.44
CA VAL A 2 46.11 15.82 -48.03
C VAL A 2 44.93 16.66 -47.49
N MET A 3 44.44 17.64 -48.25
CA MET A 3 43.31 18.50 -47.84
C MET A 3 41.99 17.72 -47.63
N PHE A 4 41.77 16.65 -48.39
CA PHE A 4 40.61 15.76 -48.22
C PHE A 4 40.73 14.93 -46.94
N LEU A 5 41.93 14.41 -46.63
CA LEU A 5 42.18 13.73 -45.36
C LEU A 5 41.96 14.66 -44.17
N PHE A 6 42.38 15.92 -44.26
CA PHE A 6 42.09 16.92 -43.22
C PHE A 6 40.59 17.12 -43.02
N LEU A 7 39.81 17.19 -44.08
CA LEU A 7 38.35 17.32 -43.99
C LEU A 7 37.71 16.08 -43.34
N VAL A 8 38.14 14.88 -43.72
CA VAL A 8 37.65 13.63 -43.12
C VAL A 8 38.03 13.52 -41.65
N VAL A 9 39.26 13.88 -41.27
CA VAL A 9 39.70 13.89 -39.87
C VAL A 9 38.95 14.94 -39.07
N ALA A 10 38.76 16.15 -39.61
CA ALA A 10 37.97 17.19 -38.96
C ALA A 10 36.52 16.74 -38.75
N LEU A 11 35.90 16.12 -39.75
CA LEU A 11 34.56 15.54 -39.63
C LEU A 11 34.52 14.43 -38.57
N ALA A 12 35.49 13.53 -38.57
CA ALA A 12 35.57 12.44 -37.58
C ALA A 12 35.72 13.00 -36.15
N VAL A 13 36.52 14.05 -35.97
CA VAL A 13 36.67 14.74 -34.67
C VAL A 13 35.37 15.41 -34.25
N VAL A 14 34.67 16.10 -35.16
CA VAL A 14 33.37 16.71 -34.87
C VAL A 14 32.34 15.65 -34.50
N VAL A 15 32.25 14.56 -35.27
CA VAL A 15 31.34 13.44 -34.97
C VAL A 15 31.69 12.82 -33.63
N ALA A 16 32.97 12.55 -33.35
CA ALA A 16 33.42 12.00 -32.07
C ALA A 16 33.13 12.93 -30.89
N ALA A 17 33.29 14.25 -31.07
CA ALA A 17 32.97 15.23 -30.04
C ALA A 17 31.45 15.31 -29.79
N VAL A 18 30.64 15.27 -30.85
CA VAL A 18 29.17 15.27 -30.75
C VAL A 18 28.68 13.99 -30.12
N THR A 19 29.18 12.82 -30.53
CA THR A 19 28.81 11.55 -29.90
C THR A 19 29.25 11.50 -28.45
N LEU A 20 30.46 11.95 -28.13
CA LEU A 20 30.90 12.03 -26.73
C LEU A 20 30.06 13.02 -25.93
N SER A 21 29.65 14.15 -26.49
CA SER A 21 28.77 15.13 -25.83
C SER A 21 27.36 14.61 -25.62
N VAL A 22 26.81 13.83 -26.56
CA VAL A 22 25.48 13.23 -26.43
C VAL A 22 25.51 12.06 -25.44
N VAL A 23 26.61 11.29 -25.45
CA VAL A 23 26.82 10.15 -24.54
C VAL A 23 27.20 10.62 -23.12
N SER A 24 27.97 11.70 -22.98
CA SER A 24 28.37 12.26 -21.68
C SER A 24 27.42 13.33 -21.17
N GLY A 25 26.51 13.86 -21.99
CA GLY A 25 25.49 14.84 -21.61
C GLY A 25 24.38 14.28 -20.71
N GLY A 26 24.51 13.03 -20.26
CA GLY A 26 23.63 12.41 -19.26
C GLY A 26 24.06 12.64 -17.81
N GLU A 27 25.26 13.17 -17.54
CA GLU A 27 25.71 13.39 -16.16
C GLU A 27 26.92 14.32 -16.11
N SER A 28 26.80 15.45 -15.39
CA SER A 28 27.89 16.36 -14.96
C SER A 28 28.24 17.55 -15.88
N GLY A 29 27.36 18.55 -15.92
CA GLY A 29 27.71 19.96 -16.20
C GLY A 29 27.36 20.84 -14.99
N PRO A 30 28.12 21.90 -14.65
CA PRO A 30 27.94 22.72 -13.44
C PRO A 30 26.76 23.72 -13.57
N LEU A 31 25.66 23.28 -14.16
CA LEU A 31 24.39 23.97 -14.09
C LEU A 31 23.65 23.40 -12.86
N PRO A 32 22.94 24.23 -12.07
CA PRO A 32 22.11 23.72 -11.00
C PRO A 32 21.15 22.71 -11.62
N GLU A 33 21.25 21.46 -11.16
CA GLU A 33 20.37 20.35 -11.51
C GLU A 33 18.93 20.88 -11.39
N VAL A 34 18.29 21.15 -12.52
CA VAL A 34 16.84 21.31 -12.55
C VAL A 34 16.39 19.93 -12.12
N ALA A 35 15.98 19.81 -10.85
CA ALA A 35 15.46 18.57 -10.32
C ALA A 35 14.49 18.05 -11.38
N PRO A 36 14.70 16.82 -11.91
CA PRO A 36 13.80 16.28 -12.92
C PRO A 36 12.40 16.54 -12.39
N GLU A 37 11.51 17.11 -13.22
CA GLU A 37 10.11 17.26 -12.87
C GLU A 37 9.61 15.85 -12.52
N ARG A 38 9.77 15.48 -11.25
CA ARG A 38 9.32 14.21 -10.73
C ARG A 38 7.83 14.43 -10.74
N ILE A 39 7.18 13.85 -11.74
CA ILE A 39 5.76 13.57 -11.67
C ILE A 39 5.66 12.54 -10.55
N GLU A 40 5.71 13.04 -9.31
CA GLU A 40 5.43 12.28 -8.12
C GLU A 40 3.92 12.13 -8.13
N ASP A 41 3.45 11.05 -8.76
CA ASP A 41 2.17 10.47 -8.39
C ASP A 41 2.47 9.28 -7.48
N PRO A 42 2.88 9.53 -6.22
CA PRO A 42 3.28 8.47 -5.32
C PRO A 42 2.05 7.64 -4.96
N LEU A 43 2.29 6.35 -4.71
CA LEU A 43 1.27 5.48 -4.15
C LEU A 43 0.71 6.10 -2.85
N PRO A 44 -0.59 5.91 -2.58
CA PRO A 44 -1.25 6.49 -1.43
C PRO A 44 -0.52 6.07 -0.13
N PRO A 45 -0.05 7.02 0.69
CA PRO A 45 0.71 6.70 1.90
C PRO A 45 -0.18 6.34 3.10
N ASP A 46 -1.46 6.72 3.04
CA ASP A 46 -2.42 6.67 4.14
C ASP A 46 -3.39 5.47 4.05
N ARG A 47 -3.43 4.79 2.91
CA ARG A 47 -4.27 3.60 2.71
C ARG A 47 -3.53 2.50 1.95
N PRO A 48 -3.99 1.24 2.05
CA PRO A 48 -3.48 0.16 1.21
C PRO A 48 -3.59 0.51 -0.28
N VAL A 49 -2.59 0.07 -1.03
CA VAL A 49 -2.53 0.17 -2.49
C VAL A 49 -3.58 -0.76 -3.08
N ASN A 50 -4.36 -0.25 -4.04
CA ASN A 50 -5.31 -1.04 -4.81
C ASN A 50 -4.83 -1.23 -6.26
N ARG A 51 -5.56 -2.02 -7.04
CA ARG A 51 -5.24 -2.25 -8.44
C ARG A 51 -5.20 -0.97 -9.29
N ALA A 52 -6.13 -0.04 -9.09
CA ALA A 52 -6.19 1.18 -9.88
C ALA A 52 -4.97 2.09 -9.64
N ASP A 53 -4.44 2.11 -8.41
CA ASP A 53 -3.22 2.86 -8.08
C ASP A 53 -1.99 2.30 -8.80
N VAL A 54 -1.92 0.97 -8.96
CA VAL A 54 -0.85 0.31 -9.71
C VAL A 54 -0.98 0.59 -11.21
N GLU A 55 -2.20 0.71 -11.73
CA GLU A 55 -2.44 1.03 -13.15
C GLU A 55 -2.18 2.51 -13.48
N SER A 56 -2.28 3.41 -12.50
CA SER A 56 -2.03 4.84 -12.69
C SER A 56 -0.57 5.26 -12.53
N ILE A 57 0.26 4.44 -11.88
CA ILE A 57 1.66 4.78 -11.57
C ILE A 57 2.48 5.05 -12.84
N ARG A 58 3.35 6.06 -12.77
CA ARG A 58 4.28 6.42 -13.85
C ARG A 58 5.70 6.48 -13.33
N PHE A 59 6.56 5.64 -13.89
CA PHE A 59 7.98 5.64 -13.54
C PHE A 59 8.78 6.60 -14.41
N PRO A 60 9.65 7.44 -13.82
CA PRO A 60 10.58 8.26 -14.59
C PRO A 60 11.61 7.39 -15.32
N LEU A 61 12.04 7.85 -16.49
CA LEU A 61 13.09 7.20 -17.28
C LEU A 61 14.47 7.57 -16.75
N VAL A 62 15.37 6.60 -16.65
CA VAL A 62 16.76 6.78 -16.20
C VAL A 62 17.74 6.12 -17.17
N PRO A 63 18.99 6.62 -17.31
CA PRO A 63 19.98 6.10 -18.26
C PRO A 63 20.28 4.60 -18.12
N ARG A 64 20.12 4.06 -16.90
CA ARG A 64 20.12 2.62 -16.63
C ARG A 64 18.89 2.27 -15.81
N GLY A 65 18.00 1.47 -16.38
CA GLY A 65 16.77 1.02 -15.72
C GLY A 65 16.39 -0.39 -16.17
N TYR A 66 15.35 -0.92 -15.53
CA TYR A 66 14.70 -2.14 -15.98
C TYR A 66 14.01 -1.91 -17.33
N ARG A 67 13.80 -2.99 -18.08
CA ARG A 67 13.01 -2.91 -19.32
C ARG A 67 11.55 -2.66 -18.95
N MET A 68 10.94 -1.66 -19.57
CA MET A 68 9.54 -1.30 -19.29
C MET A 68 8.60 -2.48 -19.53
N ALA A 69 8.79 -3.26 -20.60
CA ALA A 69 7.96 -4.44 -20.85
C ALA A 69 8.00 -5.47 -19.69
N ASP A 70 9.18 -5.77 -19.15
CA ASP A 70 9.32 -6.74 -18.05
C ASP A 70 8.70 -6.19 -16.75
N VAL A 71 8.82 -4.88 -16.52
CA VAL A 71 8.21 -4.19 -15.37
C VAL A 71 6.68 -4.16 -15.51
N ASP A 72 6.17 -3.78 -16.68
CA ASP A 72 4.74 -3.69 -16.97
C ASP A 72 4.08 -5.07 -16.86
N ASP A 73 4.72 -6.12 -17.39
CA ASP A 73 4.24 -7.49 -17.26
C ASP A 73 4.17 -7.94 -15.79
N ALA A 74 5.19 -7.61 -14.99
CA ALA A 74 5.21 -7.90 -13.57
C ALA A 74 4.11 -7.13 -12.81
N LEU A 75 3.95 -5.84 -13.09
CA LEU A 75 2.92 -4.98 -12.46
C LEU A 75 1.50 -5.41 -12.85
N ASN A 76 1.28 -5.80 -14.11
CA ASN A 76 -0.01 -6.33 -14.56
C ASN A 76 -0.39 -7.60 -13.82
N ARG A 77 0.57 -8.52 -13.63
CA ARG A 77 0.37 -9.73 -12.85
C ARG A 77 0.08 -9.41 -11.37
N LEU A 78 0.88 -8.54 -10.76
CA LEU A 78 0.68 -8.13 -9.37
C LEU A 78 -0.66 -7.42 -9.15
N GLY A 79 -1.08 -6.57 -10.09
CA GLY A 79 -2.39 -5.91 -10.06
C GLY A 79 -3.56 -6.89 -10.17
N ALA A 80 -3.39 -8.01 -10.90
CA ALA A 80 -4.37 -9.10 -10.92
C ALA A 80 -4.45 -9.83 -9.58
N GLU A 81 -3.31 -10.21 -9.01
CA GLU A 81 -3.26 -10.87 -7.70
C GLU A 81 -3.81 -9.96 -6.58
N LEU A 82 -3.56 -8.65 -6.66
CA LEU A 82 -4.07 -7.67 -5.72
C LEU A 82 -5.61 -7.58 -5.78
N ALA A 83 -6.18 -7.48 -6.98
CA ALA A 83 -7.64 -7.46 -7.13
C ALA A 83 -8.33 -8.75 -6.64
N GLU A 84 -7.70 -9.91 -6.86
CA GLU A 84 -8.21 -11.18 -6.32
C GLU A 84 -8.20 -11.18 -4.79
N ARG A 85 -7.12 -10.69 -4.17
CA ARG A 85 -7.00 -10.58 -2.71
C ARG A 85 -8.03 -9.60 -2.14
N ASP A 86 -8.20 -8.45 -2.76
CA ASP A 86 -9.15 -7.42 -2.32
C ASP A 86 -10.60 -7.94 -2.39
N ALA A 87 -10.94 -8.65 -3.47
CA ALA A 87 -12.25 -9.30 -3.59
C ALA A 87 -12.48 -10.32 -2.47
N ARG A 88 -11.47 -11.17 -2.19
CA ARG A 88 -11.55 -12.15 -1.12
C ARG A 88 -11.68 -11.51 0.27
N ILE A 89 -11.01 -10.39 0.51
CA ILE A 89 -11.12 -9.64 1.76
C ILE A 89 -12.54 -9.08 1.89
N ALA A 90 -13.08 -8.45 0.84
CA ALA A 90 -14.43 -7.92 0.84
C ALA A 90 -15.51 -8.99 1.12
N ASP A 91 -15.34 -10.19 0.56
CA ASP A 91 -16.22 -11.33 0.84
C ASP A 91 -16.16 -11.76 2.31
N LEU A 92 -14.96 -11.86 2.88
CA LEU A 92 -14.75 -12.23 4.29
C LEU A 92 -15.30 -11.16 5.24
N GLU A 93 -15.09 -9.89 4.94
CA GLU A 93 -15.62 -8.77 5.72
C GLU A 93 -17.16 -8.73 5.67
N SER A 94 -17.74 -9.00 4.50
CA SER A 94 -19.20 -9.10 4.33
C SER A 94 -19.79 -10.26 5.12
N ALA A 95 -19.14 -11.42 5.11
CA ALA A 95 -19.55 -12.58 5.90
C ALA A 95 -19.45 -12.30 7.41
N LEU A 96 -18.39 -11.63 7.86
CA LEU A 96 -18.21 -11.24 9.25
C LEU A 96 -19.27 -10.21 9.70
N ALA A 97 -19.54 -9.20 8.88
CA ALA A 97 -20.58 -8.21 9.13
C ALA A 97 -21.97 -8.86 9.22
N GLY A 98 -22.28 -9.80 8.31
CA GLY A 98 -23.51 -10.59 8.35
C GLY A 98 -23.64 -11.43 9.62
N ALA A 99 -22.57 -12.06 10.07
CA ALA A 99 -22.55 -12.83 11.32
C ALA A 99 -22.75 -11.94 12.56
N GLN A 100 -22.20 -10.71 12.56
CA GLN A 100 -22.36 -9.74 13.65
C GLN A 100 -23.73 -9.07 13.66
N ALA A 101 -24.41 -8.99 12.52
CA ALA A 101 -25.77 -8.47 12.36
C ALA A 101 -26.86 -9.53 12.63
N GLY A 102 -26.50 -10.83 12.59
CA GLY A 102 -27.35 -11.93 13.05
C GLY A 102 -27.75 -11.77 14.53
N PRO A 103 -28.88 -12.36 14.97
CA PRO A 103 -29.63 -11.88 16.12
C PRO A 103 -28.79 -11.95 17.39
N ARG A 104 -28.28 -10.78 17.83
CA ARG A 104 -28.15 -10.50 19.25
C ARG A 104 -29.57 -10.57 19.80
N GLY A 105 -29.97 -11.80 20.18
CA GLY A 105 -31.24 -12.07 20.82
C GLY A 105 -31.44 -11.09 21.97
N PRO A 106 -32.70 -10.68 22.24
CA PRO A 106 -32.99 -9.63 23.19
C PRO A 106 -32.27 -9.93 24.50
N HIS A 107 -31.25 -9.13 24.80
CA HIS A 107 -30.67 -9.08 26.14
C HIS A 107 -31.80 -8.58 27.03
N THR A 108 -32.59 -9.50 27.59
CA THR A 108 -33.47 -9.21 28.71
C THR A 108 -32.55 -8.78 29.84
N SER A 109 -32.29 -7.47 29.90
CA SER A 109 -31.69 -6.81 31.05
C SER A 109 -32.69 -6.94 32.19
N HIS A 110 -32.59 -8.06 32.91
CA HIS A 110 -33.27 -8.25 34.17
C HIS A 110 -32.57 -7.38 35.21
N GLY A 111 -33.18 -6.24 35.52
CA GLY A 111 -32.94 -5.46 36.72
C GLY A 111 -34.01 -4.39 36.87
N PRO A 112 -34.31 -3.86 38.07
CA PRO A 112 -33.81 -4.21 39.40
C PRO A 112 -34.95 -4.54 40.40
N HIS A 113 -34.74 -5.48 41.31
CA HIS A 113 -35.59 -5.60 42.51
C HIS A 113 -34.74 -5.39 43.77
N THR A 114 -34.46 -4.12 44.07
CA THR A 114 -34.19 -3.67 45.43
C THR A 114 -35.47 -3.12 46.03
N SER A 115 -36.09 -3.85 46.96
CA SER A 115 -36.96 -3.32 48.01
C SER A 115 -37.26 -4.47 48.99
N HIS A 116 -36.55 -4.58 50.12
CA HIS A 116 -36.86 -3.94 51.41
C HIS A 116 -37.50 -4.98 52.35
N GLY A 117 -36.80 -5.30 53.44
CA GLY A 117 -37.29 -6.22 54.49
C GLY A 117 -38.48 -5.65 55.26
N PRO A 118 -39.08 -6.48 56.14
CA PRO A 118 -38.92 -6.15 57.55
C PRO A 118 -38.56 -7.34 58.44
N HIS A 119 -37.91 -6.97 59.53
CA HIS A 119 -37.49 -7.77 60.67
C HIS A 119 -38.62 -8.57 61.33
N THR A 120 -38.31 -9.77 61.81
CA THR A 120 -38.77 -10.39 63.08
C THR A 120 -37.94 -11.67 63.26
N SER A 121 -36.92 -11.70 64.10
CA SER A 121 -36.94 -11.80 65.56
C SER A 121 -37.45 -13.15 66.06
N LEU A 122 -36.52 -13.90 66.70
CA LEU A 122 -36.69 -15.12 67.50
C LEU A 122 -37.25 -16.36 66.77
N ASP A 123 -36.49 -17.45 66.73
CA ASP A 123 -36.47 -18.36 67.89
C ASP A 123 -35.29 -19.34 67.78
N LYS A 124 -34.68 -19.65 68.91
CA LYS A 124 -33.62 -20.65 69.07
C LYS A 124 -34.23 -21.83 69.81
N PRO A 125 -34.22 -23.05 69.26
CA PRO A 125 -34.25 -24.25 70.07
C PRO A 125 -32.86 -24.88 70.18
N GLU A 126 -32.58 -25.32 71.40
CA GLU A 126 -31.38 -26.00 71.91
C GLU A 126 -31.03 -27.32 71.20
N PRO A 127 -29.79 -27.83 71.40
CA PRO A 127 -29.38 -29.13 70.94
C PRO A 127 -29.88 -30.21 71.92
N GLU A 128 -30.74 -31.12 71.46
CA GLU A 128 -31.01 -32.35 72.22
C GLU A 128 -29.90 -33.38 71.97
N ASP A 129 -29.04 -33.50 72.97
CA ASP A 129 -28.12 -34.60 73.20
C ASP A 129 -28.82 -35.67 74.05
N ARG A 130 -28.91 -36.89 73.49
CA ARG A 130 -28.94 -38.23 74.16
C ARG A 130 -30.23 -38.72 74.83
N PRO A 131 -30.34 -40.06 75.08
CA PRO A 131 -29.40 -41.17 74.82
C PRO A 131 -29.82 -42.18 73.74
#